data_AF-A0A482DC04-F1
#
_entry.id   AF-A0A482DC04-F1
#
_cell.length_a   1.000
_cell.length_b   1.000
_cell.length_c   1.000
_cell.angle_alpha   90.00
_cell.angle_beta   90.00
_cell.angle_gamma   90.00
#
_symmetry.space_group_name_H-M   'P 1'
#
loop_
_entity.id
_entity.type
_entity.pdbx_description
1 polymer ?
#
loop_
_entity_poly.entity_id
_entity_poly.type
_entity_poly.pdbx_seq_one_letter_code
_entity_poly.pdbx_strand_id
1 'polypeptide(L)'
;MVKINCQDKILIQEGFTFVSEQKQSRASEQGFTLLEILISTAVVGILMVVSSAIFINTISSNNKANIVNEAKENASLVTDTLERDVRRASGTVTVTTTDALSPNDTLTVNILGTPITWRCHREVSGNNGYISRNGRTVTNRDPSSGVSWSTCLFSASGSTDNYLVKLDFTLTEGALSHGLGQNLRVTVNHQVSVSTRGF
;
A
#
# COMPACT_ATOMS: atom_id res chain seq x y z
N MET A 1 -62.64 -73.39 19.19
CA MET A 1 -61.80 -72.41 18.49
C MET A 1 -61.70 -71.17 19.38
N VAL A 2 -60.50 -71.00 19.95
CA VAL A 2 -59.88 -69.84 20.62
C VAL A 2 -60.76 -68.94 21.53
N LYS A 3 -60.70 -69.22 22.84
CA LYS A 3 -60.68 -68.20 23.90
C LYS A 3 -59.24 -67.71 24.04
N ILE A 4 -59.01 -66.41 24.19
CA ILE A 4 -58.38 -65.77 25.37
C ILE A 4 -58.84 -64.31 25.39
N ASN A 5 -59.58 -63.96 26.44
CA ASN A 5 -59.86 -62.61 26.90
C ASN A 5 -58.90 -62.35 28.06
N CYS A 6 -58.10 -61.30 27.99
CA CYS A 6 -57.51 -60.71 29.17
C CYS A 6 -57.40 -59.20 29.00
N GLN A 7 -57.97 -58.50 29.97
CA GLN A 7 -57.97 -57.06 30.17
C GLN A 7 -56.56 -56.56 30.46
N ASP A 8 -56.07 -55.58 29.70
CA ASP A 8 -54.87 -54.82 30.09
C ASP A 8 -55.24 -53.34 30.30
N LYS A 9 -55.61 -53.03 31.54
CA LYS A 9 -55.30 -51.74 32.15
C LYS A 9 -54.18 -51.98 33.16
N ILE A 10 -52.96 -51.55 32.83
CA ILE A 10 -51.87 -51.37 33.79
C ILE A 10 -51.37 -49.92 33.65
N LEU A 11 -51.61 -49.15 34.71
CA LEU A 11 -51.00 -47.85 35.00
C LEU A 11 -49.89 -48.11 36.02
N ILE A 12 -48.62 -47.88 35.66
CA ILE A 12 -47.45 -47.70 36.55
C ILE A 12 -46.49 -46.76 35.76
N GLN A 13 -46.39 -45.46 36.05
CA GLN A 13 -45.53 -44.77 37.04
C GLN A 13 -44.02 -45.06 36.92
N GLU A 14 -43.24 -44.00 36.61
CA GLU A 14 -41.77 -43.80 36.73
C GLU A 14 -40.80 -44.81 36.06
N GLY A 15 -39.97 -44.32 35.13
CA GLY A 15 -38.74 -45.03 34.74
C GLY A 15 -38.26 -44.78 33.31
N PHE A 16 -37.30 -43.87 33.13
CA PHE A 16 -36.50 -43.75 31.91
C PHE A 16 -35.63 -45.01 31.74
N THR A 17 -35.71 -45.71 30.61
CA THR A 17 -34.81 -46.81 30.28
C THR A 17 -34.42 -46.77 28.80
N PHE A 18 -33.19 -46.34 28.54
CA PHE A 18 -32.49 -46.65 27.29
C PHE A 18 -31.36 -47.61 27.64
N VAL A 19 -31.44 -48.85 27.13
CA VAL A 19 -30.28 -49.74 27.01
C VAL A 19 -30.34 -50.39 25.64
N SER A 20 -29.55 -49.88 24.71
CA SER A 20 -29.17 -50.61 23.50
C SER A 20 -27.70 -51.01 23.63
N GLU A 21 -27.45 -52.31 23.63
CA GLU A 21 -26.12 -52.89 23.70
C GLU A 21 -25.44 -52.76 22.32
N GLN A 22 -24.54 -51.79 22.18
CA GLN A 22 -23.73 -51.62 20.98
C GLN A 22 -22.50 -52.52 21.08
N LYS A 23 -22.48 -53.59 20.27
CA LYS A 23 -21.34 -54.51 20.13
C LYS A 23 -20.20 -53.80 19.39
N GLN A 24 -19.33 -53.11 20.12
CA GLN A 24 -18.23 -52.34 19.57
C GLN A 24 -17.05 -53.26 19.21
N SER A 25 -16.77 -53.38 17.91
CA SER A 25 -15.55 -53.97 17.38
C SER A 25 -14.35 -53.18 17.91
N ARG A 26 -13.47 -53.83 18.68
CA ARG A 26 -12.20 -53.24 19.13
C ARG A 26 -11.22 -53.18 17.95
N ALA A 27 -11.34 -52.16 17.13
CA ALA A 27 -10.12 -51.52 16.65
C ALA A 27 -9.46 -50.90 17.90
N SER A 28 -8.14 -51.02 18.01
CA SER A 28 -7.37 -50.39 19.09
C SER A 28 -7.41 -48.87 18.91
N GLU A 29 -8.53 -48.25 19.26
CA GLU A 29 -8.65 -46.81 19.39
C GLU A 29 -8.01 -46.43 20.72
N GLN A 30 -6.75 -45.98 20.65
CA GLN A 30 -6.10 -45.32 21.78
C GLN A 30 -6.87 -44.02 22.04
N GLY A 31 -7.63 -43.98 23.13
CA GLY A 31 -8.41 -42.81 23.53
C GLY A 31 -7.51 -41.66 24.00
N PHE A 32 -7.84 -40.43 23.60
CA PHE A 32 -7.14 -39.22 24.01
C PHE A 32 -7.22 -39.02 25.52
N THR A 33 -6.09 -38.69 26.15
CA THR A 33 -6.06 -38.33 27.57
C THR A 33 -6.44 -36.86 27.76
N LEU A 34 -7.07 -36.53 28.89
CA LEU A 34 -7.42 -35.14 29.25
C LEU A 34 -6.17 -34.23 29.30
N LEU A 35 -5.04 -34.80 29.73
CA LEU A 35 -3.74 -34.13 29.78
C LEU A 35 -3.23 -33.78 28.38
N GLU A 36 -3.43 -34.65 27.39
CA GLU A 36 -3.01 -34.41 26.01
C GLU A 36 -3.79 -33.25 25.37
N ILE A 37 -5.09 -33.13 25.66
CA ILE A 37 -5.89 -31.97 25.22
C ILE A 37 -5.42 -30.68 25.92
N LEU A 38 -5.04 -30.75 27.20
CA LEU A 38 -4.52 -29.59 27.93
C LEU A 38 -3.18 -29.09 27.37
N ILE A 39 -2.24 -29.99 27.11
CA ILE A 39 -0.94 -29.64 26.51
C ILE A 39 -1.14 -29.15 25.07
N SER A 40 -1.98 -29.83 24.28
CA SER A 40 -2.24 -29.45 22.89
C SER A 40 -2.82 -28.05 22.77
N THR A 41 -3.81 -27.70 23.60
CA THR A 41 -4.42 -26.36 23.57
C THR A 41 -3.44 -25.26 24.01
N ALA A 42 -2.56 -25.55 24.98
CA ALA A 42 -1.51 -24.62 25.40
C ALA A 42 -0.49 -24.36 24.26
N VAL A 43 -0.02 -25.41 23.58
CA VAL A 43 0.92 -25.29 22.45
C VAL A 43 0.25 -24.53 21.29
N VAL A 44 -0.99 -24.88 20.94
CA VAL A 44 -1.75 -24.18 19.88
C VAL A 44 -1.92 -22.69 20.21
N GLY A 45 -2.17 -22.34 21.48
CA GLY A 45 -2.24 -20.95 21.93
C GLY A 45 -0.95 -20.17 21.66
N ILE A 46 0.20 -20.75 21.98
CA ILE A 46 1.52 -20.13 21.71
C ILE A 46 1.75 -19.98 20.20
N LEU A 47 1.43 -21.01 19.42
CA LEU A 47 1.58 -20.99 17.97
C LEU A 47 0.73 -19.89 17.33
N MET A 48 -0.52 -19.72 17.76
CA MET A 48 -1.40 -18.66 17.24
C MET A 48 -0.83 -17.26 17.47
N VAL A 49 -0.23 -16.99 18.63
CA VAL A 49 0.38 -15.68 18.93
C VAL A 49 1.56 -15.42 18.01
N VAL A 50 2.46 -16.40 17.85
CA VAL A 50 3.63 -16.28 16.98
C VAL A 50 3.21 -16.10 15.51
N SER A 51 2.25 -16.90 15.03
CA SER A 51 1.73 -16.79 13.66
C SER A 51 1.08 -15.42 13.40
N SER A 52 0.34 -14.88 14.37
CA SER A 52 -0.28 -13.56 14.25
C SER A 52 0.76 -12.45 14.10
N ALA A 53 1.83 -12.50 14.91
CA ALA A 53 2.92 -11.52 14.82
C ALA A 53 3.62 -11.55 13.45
N ILE A 54 3.88 -12.75 12.92
CA ILE A 54 4.47 -12.91 11.58
C ILE A 54 3.54 -12.33 10.52
N PHE A 55 2.24 -12.64 10.58
CA PHE A 55 1.26 -12.17 9.61
C PHE A 55 1.16 -10.64 9.55
N ILE A 56 1.11 -9.96 10.71
CA ILE A 56 1.07 -8.49 10.80
C ILE A 56 2.35 -7.89 10.21
N ASN A 57 3.51 -8.48 10.52
CA ASN A 57 4.80 -8.03 9.98
C ASN A 57 4.86 -8.20 8.45
N THR A 58 4.33 -9.29 7.91
CA THR A 58 4.28 -9.51 6.46
C THR A 58 3.36 -8.51 5.75
N ILE A 59 2.16 -8.24 6.28
CA ILE A 59 1.25 -7.25 5.68
C ILE A 59 1.88 -5.85 5.65
N SER A 60 2.44 -5.42 6.78
CA SER A 60 3.08 -4.09 6.85
C SER A 60 4.29 -3.99 5.92
N SER A 61 5.08 -5.07 5.77
CA SER A 61 6.19 -5.14 4.81
C SER A 61 5.72 -5.04 3.36
N ASN A 62 4.66 -5.76 2.98
CA ASN A 62 4.09 -5.70 1.63
C ASN A 62 3.55 -4.31 1.30
N ASN A 63 2.87 -3.66 2.26
CA ASN A 63 2.38 -2.29 2.07
C ASN A 63 3.53 -1.30 1.85
N LYS A 64 4.62 -1.42 2.62
CA LYS A 64 5.84 -0.62 2.41
C LYS A 64 6.44 -0.85 1.03
N ALA A 65 6.57 -2.11 0.63
CA ALA A 65 7.12 -2.47 -0.67
C ALA A 65 6.28 -1.88 -1.82
N ASN A 66 4.95 -1.92 -1.69
CA ASN A 66 4.05 -1.35 -2.69
C ASN A 66 4.22 0.17 -2.82
N ILE A 67 4.26 0.91 -1.71
CA ILE A 67 4.47 2.37 -1.72
C ILE A 67 5.85 2.73 -2.29
N VAL A 68 6.89 1.97 -1.95
CA VAL A 68 8.23 2.17 -2.53
C VAL A 68 8.22 1.95 -4.04
N ASN A 69 7.52 0.91 -4.52
CA ASN A 69 7.42 0.63 -5.95
C ASN A 69 6.66 1.74 -6.68
N GLU A 70 5.52 2.17 -6.15
CA GLU A 70 4.74 3.29 -6.69
C GLU A 70 5.57 4.59 -6.71
N ALA A 71 6.34 4.88 -5.66
CA ALA A 71 7.23 6.04 -5.62
C ALA A 71 8.31 5.96 -6.71
N LYS A 72 8.92 4.77 -6.90
CA LYS A 72 9.94 4.56 -7.94
C LYS A 72 9.37 4.68 -9.34
N GLU A 73 8.19 4.12 -9.60
CA GLU A 73 7.54 4.21 -10.90
C GLU A 73 7.18 5.66 -11.26
N ASN A 74 6.55 6.37 -10.32
CA ASN A 74 6.23 7.78 -10.47
C ASN A 74 7.49 8.64 -10.69
N ALA A 75 8.56 8.37 -9.93
CA ALA A 75 9.79 9.12 -10.05
C ALA A 75 10.56 8.82 -11.35
N SER A 76 10.58 7.56 -11.81
CA SER A 76 11.11 7.20 -13.13
C SER A 76 10.34 7.92 -14.22
N LEU A 77 9.01 7.90 -14.17
CA LEU A 77 8.17 8.56 -15.15
C LEU A 77 8.42 10.07 -15.21
N VAL A 78 8.52 10.72 -14.05
CA VAL A 78 8.85 12.16 -13.96
C VAL A 78 10.24 12.41 -14.54
N THR A 79 11.24 11.62 -14.15
CA THR A 79 12.63 11.74 -14.61
C THR A 79 12.74 11.59 -16.12
N ASP A 80 12.24 10.48 -16.67
CA ASP A 80 12.34 10.16 -18.09
C ASP A 80 11.64 11.19 -18.97
N THR A 81 10.49 11.68 -18.51
CA THR A 81 9.69 12.66 -19.25
C THR A 81 10.32 14.06 -19.16
N LEU A 82 10.80 14.45 -17.98
CA LEU A 82 11.50 15.72 -17.77
C LEU A 82 12.79 15.76 -18.57
N GLU A 83 13.60 14.70 -18.49
CA GLU A 83 14.84 14.61 -19.25
C GLU A 83 14.59 14.73 -20.75
N ARG A 84 13.57 14.04 -21.26
CA ARG A 84 13.17 14.14 -22.66
C ARG A 84 12.79 15.56 -23.04
N ASP A 85 12.03 16.26 -22.19
CA ASP A 85 11.61 17.63 -22.46
C ASP A 85 12.79 18.60 -22.44
N VAL A 86 13.65 18.52 -21.42
CA VAL A 86 14.83 19.40 -21.29
C VAL A 86 15.83 19.14 -22.42
N ARG A 87 16.09 17.88 -22.78
CA ARG A 87 17.01 17.55 -23.89
C ARG A 87 16.51 18.01 -25.25
N ARG A 88 15.18 18.16 -25.40
CA ARG A 88 14.53 18.68 -26.60
C ARG A 88 14.30 20.19 -26.53
N ALA A 89 14.58 20.81 -25.40
CA ALA A 89 14.43 22.25 -25.25
C ALA A 89 15.44 22.95 -26.16
N SER A 90 14.95 23.97 -26.85
CA SER A 90 15.72 24.86 -27.71
C SER A 90 15.50 26.29 -27.21
N GLY A 91 16.56 26.95 -26.74
CA GLY A 91 16.52 28.31 -26.23
C GLY A 91 16.26 28.40 -24.72
N THR A 92 15.51 29.42 -24.30
CA THR A 92 15.42 29.82 -22.88
C THR A 92 14.68 28.80 -22.02
N VAL A 93 15.32 28.43 -20.90
CA VAL A 93 14.70 27.78 -19.76
C VAL A 93 14.35 28.84 -18.71
N THR A 94 13.10 28.84 -18.27
CA THR A 94 12.63 29.73 -17.21
C THR A 94 12.22 28.91 -16.01
N VAL A 95 12.82 29.22 -14.86
CA VAL A 95 12.43 28.64 -13.58
C VAL A 95 11.88 29.77 -12.71
N THR A 96 10.65 29.60 -12.27
CA THR A 96 10.07 30.43 -11.22
C THR A 96 9.99 29.56 -9.99
N THR A 97 10.97 29.70 -9.09
CA THR A 97 10.97 29.05 -7.79
C THR A 97 10.96 30.10 -6.72
N THR A 98 10.07 29.92 -5.75
CA THR A 98 9.93 30.79 -4.59
C THR A 98 10.40 30.10 -3.33
N ASP A 99 10.15 28.79 -3.17
CA ASP A 99 10.63 27.92 -2.08
C ASP A 99 10.30 26.45 -2.38
N ALA A 100 11.04 25.47 -1.81
CA ALA A 100 10.86 24.01 -2.05
C ALA A 100 9.49 23.40 -1.63
N LEU A 101 8.60 24.23 -1.11
CA LEU A 101 7.24 23.91 -0.67
C LEU A 101 6.17 24.77 -1.39
N SER A 102 6.60 25.67 -2.27
CA SER A 102 5.71 26.65 -2.86
C SER A 102 4.88 26.03 -3.98
N PRO A 103 3.54 26.15 -3.95
CA PRO A 103 2.67 25.62 -4.99
C PRO A 103 2.81 26.37 -6.32
N ASN A 104 3.56 27.47 -6.37
CA ASN A 104 3.77 28.30 -7.55
C ASN A 104 5.09 27.96 -8.28
N ASP A 105 5.83 26.97 -7.79
CA ASP A 105 7.09 26.59 -8.39
C ASP A 105 6.83 25.93 -9.76
N THR A 106 7.37 26.57 -10.79
CA THR A 106 7.21 26.13 -12.18
C THR A 106 8.55 26.15 -12.90
N LEU A 107 8.75 25.10 -13.70
CA LEU A 107 9.80 25.06 -14.73
C LEU A 107 9.10 25.16 -16.08
N THR A 108 9.51 26.12 -16.90
CA THR A 108 9.06 26.21 -18.28
C THR A 108 10.26 26.03 -19.21
N VAL A 109 10.14 25.05 -20.11
CA VAL A 109 11.12 24.78 -21.17
C VAL A 109 10.46 25.00 -22.52
N ASN A 110 11.15 25.68 -23.43
CA ASN A 110 10.65 25.89 -24.79
C ASN A 110 11.15 24.78 -25.71
N ILE A 111 10.23 24.06 -26.36
CA ILE A 111 10.54 23.03 -27.35
C ILE A 111 10.01 23.50 -28.70
N LEU A 112 10.88 23.88 -29.63
CA LEU A 112 10.50 24.34 -30.98
C LEU A 112 9.45 25.47 -30.94
N GLY A 113 9.60 26.42 -30.01
CA GLY A 113 8.65 27.53 -29.82
C GLY A 113 7.38 27.21 -29.04
N THR A 114 7.18 25.95 -28.60
CA THR A 114 6.07 25.57 -27.72
C THR A 114 6.54 25.47 -26.27
N PRO A 115 5.98 26.26 -25.33
CA PRO A 115 6.34 26.14 -23.92
C PRO A 115 5.75 24.86 -23.32
N ILE A 116 6.59 24.11 -22.61
CA ILE A 116 6.19 23.00 -21.75
C ILE A 116 6.42 23.43 -20.30
N THR A 117 5.35 23.43 -19.51
CA THR A 117 5.36 23.83 -18.11
C THR A 117 5.25 22.60 -17.20
N TRP A 118 6.22 22.47 -16.33
CA TRP A 118 6.26 21.53 -15.21
C TRP A 118 5.89 22.25 -13.92
N ARG A 119 5.08 21.61 -13.09
CA ARG A 119 4.61 22.19 -11.82
C ARG A 119 4.36 21.12 -10.77
N CYS A 120 4.74 21.43 -9.53
CA CYS A 120 4.36 20.68 -8.35
C CYS A 120 3.15 21.31 -7.68
N HIS A 121 2.10 20.50 -7.46
CA HIS A 121 0.86 20.90 -6.82
C HIS A 121 0.83 20.33 -5.42
N ARG A 122 0.64 21.17 -4.41
CA ARG A 122 0.58 20.73 -3.01
C ARG A 122 -0.60 19.79 -2.78
N GLU A 123 -0.48 19.01 -1.72
CA GLU A 123 -1.58 18.22 -1.18
C GLU A 123 -2.77 19.14 -0.83
N VAL A 124 -3.96 18.71 -1.21
CA VAL A 124 -5.24 19.37 -0.90
C VAL A 124 -6.24 18.33 -0.44
N SER A 125 -7.32 18.75 0.23
CA SER A 125 -8.34 17.80 0.68
C SER A 125 -8.81 16.90 -0.49
N GLY A 126 -8.61 15.60 -0.34
CA GLY A 126 -8.99 14.59 -1.35
C GLY A 126 -7.95 14.30 -2.45
N ASN A 127 -6.78 14.94 -2.47
CA ASN A 127 -5.71 14.61 -3.42
C ASN A 127 -4.32 14.76 -2.78
N ASN A 128 -3.43 13.82 -3.09
CA ASN A 128 -2.01 13.96 -2.77
C ASN A 128 -1.38 15.17 -3.47
N GLY A 129 -0.22 15.59 -2.97
CA GLY A 129 0.67 16.44 -3.74
C GLY A 129 1.11 15.70 -5.00
N TYR A 130 1.01 16.33 -6.17
CA TYR A 130 1.32 15.70 -7.46
C TYR A 130 2.15 16.60 -8.37
N ILE A 131 2.88 15.98 -9.29
CA ILE A 131 3.64 16.65 -10.33
C ILE A 131 2.82 16.63 -11.63
N SER A 132 2.82 17.75 -12.35
CA SER A 132 2.09 17.90 -13.60
C SER A 132 2.97 18.46 -14.71
N ARG A 133 2.62 18.09 -15.94
CA ARG A 133 3.20 18.57 -17.20
C ARG A 133 2.08 19.15 -18.06
N ASN A 134 2.15 20.43 -18.40
CA ASN A 134 1.12 21.17 -19.13
C ASN A 134 -0.29 20.98 -18.52
N GLY A 135 -0.39 20.99 -17.20
CA GLY A 135 -1.64 20.80 -16.47
C GLY A 135 -2.16 19.36 -16.43
N ARG A 136 -1.49 18.40 -17.09
CA ARG A 136 -1.79 16.97 -16.96
C ARG A 136 -0.98 16.35 -15.84
N THR A 137 -1.64 15.57 -15.00
CA THR A 137 -1.02 14.83 -13.91
C THR A 137 -0.04 13.79 -14.44
N VAL A 138 1.16 13.75 -13.86
CA VAL A 138 2.22 12.77 -14.16
C VAL A 138 2.31 11.74 -13.05
N THR A 139 2.22 12.16 -11.78
CA THR A 139 2.28 11.27 -10.62
C THR A 139 0.89 10.93 -10.10
N ASN A 140 0.70 9.70 -9.63
CA ASN A 140 -0.59 9.28 -9.05
C ASN A 140 -0.98 10.14 -7.84
N ARG A 141 -2.15 10.78 -7.90
CA ARG A 141 -2.65 11.70 -6.87
C ARG A 141 -3.66 11.06 -5.90
N ASP A 142 -3.95 9.77 -6.06
CA ASP A 142 -4.89 9.05 -5.20
C ASP A 142 -4.35 9.00 -3.75
N PRO A 143 -5.12 9.47 -2.76
CA PRO A 143 -4.64 9.56 -1.40
C PRO A 143 -4.47 8.23 -0.66
N SER A 144 -4.99 7.13 -1.19
CA SER A 144 -4.91 5.78 -0.63
C SER A 144 -3.87 4.90 -1.31
N SER A 145 -3.79 4.96 -2.64
CA SER A 145 -2.93 4.07 -3.46
C SER A 145 -1.72 4.77 -4.07
N GLY A 146 -1.74 6.10 -4.15
CA GLY A 146 -0.67 6.90 -4.73
C GLY A 146 0.36 7.40 -3.71
N VAL A 147 1.18 8.33 -4.18
CA VAL A 147 2.24 8.99 -3.40
C VAL A 147 2.00 10.49 -3.36
N SER A 148 2.45 11.14 -2.29
CA SER A 148 2.47 12.59 -2.14
C SER A 148 3.91 13.07 -2.24
N TRP A 149 4.16 14.34 -2.59
CA TRP A 149 5.50 14.91 -2.45
C TRP A 149 5.59 15.72 -1.16
N SER A 150 6.75 15.64 -0.49
CA SER A 150 7.08 16.40 0.71
C SER A 150 7.94 17.63 0.39
N THR A 151 8.84 17.49 -0.59
CA THR A 151 9.60 18.60 -1.18
C THR A 151 9.54 18.49 -2.70
N CYS A 152 9.51 19.64 -3.38
CA CYS A 152 9.70 19.70 -4.82
C CYS A 152 10.31 21.06 -5.17
N LEU A 153 11.49 21.01 -5.80
CA LEU A 153 12.26 22.19 -6.16
C LEU A 153 12.82 22.03 -7.57
N PHE A 154 12.46 22.97 -8.44
CA PHE A 154 13.13 23.14 -9.71
C PHE A 154 14.35 24.05 -9.51
N SER A 155 15.41 23.84 -10.25
CA SER A 155 16.46 24.85 -10.41
C SER A 155 17.02 24.77 -11.82
N ALA A 156 17.46 25.90 -12.35
CA ALA A 156 18.16 25.96 -13.62
C ALA A 156 19.36 26.89 -13.48
N SER A 157 20.51 26.45 -13.96
CA SER A 157 21.74 27.24 -14.00
C SER A 157 22.39 27.12 -15.37
N GLY A 158 22.75 28.25 -15.98
CA GLY A 158 23.33 28.28 -17.31
C GLY A 158 23.02 29.58 -18.05
N SER A 159 23.41 29.67 -19.32
CA SER A 159 23.14 30.84 -20.15
C SER A 159 22.84 30.46 -21.61
N THR A 160 21.94 31.28 -22.18
CA THR A 160 21.56 31.45 -23.60
C THR A 160 21.08 30.19 -24.33
N ASP A 161 21.85 29.10 -24.33
CA ASP A 161 21.53 27.83 -25.01
C ASP A 161 21.90 26.57 -24.20
N ASN A 162 22.66 26.73 -23.11
CA ASN A 162 23.10 25.65 -22.23
C ASN A 162 22.62 25.88 -20.81
N TYR A 163 21.51 25.24 -20.43
CA TYR A 163 20.97 25.24 -19.08
C TYR A 163 21.11 23.84 -18.48
N LEU A 164 21.70 23.77 -17.29
CA LEU A 164 21.59 22.62 -16.39
C LEU A 164 20.31 22.77 -15.58
N VAL A 165 19.31 21.95 -15.89
CA VAL A 165 18.03 21.89 -15.18
C VAL A 165 18.11 20.78 -14.14
N LYS A 166 17.74 21.09 -12.91
CA LYS A 166 17.60 20.12 -11.83
C LYS A 166 16.17 20.11 -11.29
N LEU A 167 15.72 18.92 -10.92
CA LEU A 167 14.51 18.70 -10.15
C LEU A 167 14.88 17.85 -8.94
N ASP A 168 14.71 18.43 -7.76
CA ASP A 168 14.90 17.79 -6.47
C ASP A 168 13.53 17.59 -5.82
N PHE A 169 13.14 16.35 -5.57
CA PHE A 169 11.83 16.05 -4.97
C PHE A 169 11.89 14.82 -4.07
N THR A 170 11.03 14.84 -3.06
CA THR A 170 10.88 13.74 -2.12
C THR A 170 9.45 13.24 -2.18
N LEU A 171 9.28 11.96 -2.51
CA LEU A 171 7.98 11.28 -2.48
C LEU A 171 7.77 10.61 -1.13
N THR A 172 6.55 10.69 -0.63
CA THR A 172 6.05 10.07 0.59
C THR A 172 4.78 9.30 0.32
N GLU A 173 4.33 8.50 1.29
CA GLU A 173 3.02 7.85 1.26
C GLU A 173 1.87 8.86 1.03
N GLY A 174 0.75 8.36 0.51
CA GLY A 174 -0.45 9.16 0.26
C GLY A 174 -1.08 9.73 1.53
N ALA A 175 -1.78 10.85 1.37
CA ALA A 175 -2.44 11.66 2.41
C ALA A 175 -3.28 10.83 3.39
N LEU A 176 -4.04 9.84 2.90
CA LEU A 176 -4.91 9.00 3.74
C LEU A 176 -4.19 7.77 4.31
N SER A 177 -3.00 7.44 3.83
CA SER A 177 -2.16 6.36 4.36
C SER A 177 -1.39 6.79 5.63
N HIS A 178 -1.28 8.10 5.90
CA HIS A 178 -0.65 8.67 7.09
C HIS A 178 -1.29 8.26 8.44
N GLY A 179 -2.49 7.67 8.42
CA GLY A 179 -3.25 7.28 9.62
C GLY A 179 -2.87 5.93 10.25
N LEU A 180 -2.03 5.12 9.61
CA LEU A 180 -1.74 3.73 10.04
C LEU A 180 -0.55 3.58 11.01
N GLY A 181 -0.09 4.70 11.59
CA GLY A 181 1.01 4.74 12.55
C GLY A 181 2.33 5.18 11.91
N GLN A 182 3.04 6.08 12.59
CA GLN A 182 4.22 6.78 12.05
C GLN A 182 5.40 5.87 11.68
N ASN A 183 5.38 4.59 12.08
CA ASN A 183 6.41 3.58 11.79
C ASN A 183 6.36 3.01 10.36
N LEU A 184 5.42 3.48 9.52
CA LEU A 184 5.28 3.07 8.12
C LEU A 184 5.64 4.15 7.09
N ARG A 185 6.03 5.36 7.52
CA ARG A 185 6.38 6.45 6.61
C ARG A 185 7.53 6.06 5.69
N VAL A 186 7.21 5.86 4.42
CA VAL A 186 8.18 5.66 3.35
C VAL A 186 8.52 7.02 2.76
N THR A 187 9.81 7.34 2.71
CA THR A 187 10.32 8.57 2.10
C THR A 187 11.36 8.19 1.06
N VAL A 188 11.18 8.66 -0.16
CA VAL A 188 12.09 8.40 -1.28
C VAL A 188 12.54 9.72 -1.87
N ASN A 189 13.84 10.02 -1.75
CA ASN A 189 14.44 11.23 -2.31
C ASN A 189 14.93 10.96 -3.73
N HIS A 190 14.60 11.85 -4.67
CA HIS A 190 15.06 11.77 -6.05
C HIS A 190 15.60 13.12 -6.51
N GLN A 191 16.67 13.04 -7.30
CA GLN A 191 17.30 14.18 -7.94
C GLN A 191 17.52 13.83 -9.41
N VAL A 192 17.07 14.73 -10.28
CA VAL A 192 17.30 14.66 -11.72
C VAL A 192 18.10 15.88 -12.11
N SER A 193 19.14 15.69 -12.93
CA SER A 193 19.96 16.78 -13.46
C SER A 193 20.20 16.54 -14.94
N VAL A 194 19.73 17.46 -15.79
CA VAL A 194 19.77 17.31 -17.24
C VAL A 194 20.17 18.63 -17.90
N SER A 195 21.08 18.55 -18.86
CA SER A 195 21.48 19.71 -19.67
C SER A 195 20.59 19.83 -20.90
N THR A 196 20.26 21.07 -21.28
CA THR A 196 19.77 21.35 -22.64
C THR A 196 20.85 21.03 -23.66
N ARG A 197 20.45 20.78 -24.91
CA ARG A 197 21.40 20.70 -26.02
C ARG A 197 21.78 22.12 -26.43
N GLY A 198 23.03 22.51 -26.19
CA GLY A 198 23.61 23.68 -26.83
C GLY A 198 23.61 23.48 -28.33
N PHE A 199 23.09 24.46 -29.05
CA PHE A 199 23.19 24.55 -30.51
C PHE A 199 24.36 25.45 -30.90
#